data_AF-T0QLH1-F1
#
_entry.id   AF-T0QLH1-F1
#
_cell.length_a   1.000
_cell.length_b   1.000
_cell.length_c   1.000
_cell.angle_alpha   90.00
_cell.angle_beta   90.00
_cell.angle_gamma   90.00
#
_symmetry.space_group_name_H-M   'P 1'
#
loop_
_entity.id
_entity.type
_entity.pdbx_description
1 polymer ?
#
loop_
_entity_poly.entity_id
_entity_poly.type
_entity_poly.pdbx_seq_one_letter_code
_entity_poly.pdbx_strand_id
1 'polypeptide(L)'
;MVKVVAVTRGPTRVAPRHDAPFAVRRDYSGVAIHGLLLLNLLAMPMKAYVSEAFPWAPVADAPPSFPNYSAFNTSTLALDMALYTPATSLPEGATYVIDAKRNTHVFRHVIHRSTPLRSLAECDDTFLVGIPGMFFAGPVIHKLLCDCAMAPNMTALHGRGSCLYLTMTSLMHGHVCVWIVADAPNESIVFYAYTPRVLPSAFLWFKFAYLLPVPLTLLRRHGHQRQRLSPHTWRYTIVWGDPSVLVLANPYICIGFLIDAWLSADMAGLAVLRLYQTSDRWLLLRSSLYLSRVVWAAYAALCATNAALKRWKREHLFSPLDPTVAVILVTVFCVSISWLSQNVGVFLKTMRYLYELAGSTGESTDIFVGCSAFTLAIPLVPLGHGFLRSLAATNSVGPSSYSSFRYKNLKNRVWSRMTRCWQRRPEPRVALGGTMHALRPRFKTCVTMDWHATDCFVLCYCNDVLDTTLRVGLLNALDRRESDPEGSITTSCAPSEYGVFQLRCLPIPGTHSLSAPATPSAWCL
;
A
#
# COMPACT_ATOMS: atom_id res chain seq x y z
N MET A 1 -46.22 9.37 -20.95
CA MET A 1 -46.75 10.51 -20.15
C MET A 1 -46.26 10.37 -18.72
N VAL A 2 -45.17 11.05 -18.37
CA VAL A 2 -44.60 11.03 -17.00
C VAL A 2 -45.07 12.31 -16.32
N LYS A 3 -45.84 12.18 -15.25
CA LYS A 3 -46.23 13.29 -14.36
C LYS A 3 -44.94 13.93 -13.82
N VAL A 4 -44.62 15.11 -14.32
CA VAL A 4 -43.62 16.00 -13.72
C VAL A 4 -44.24 16.52 -12.43
N VAL A 5 -43.99 15.83 -11.33
CA VAL A 5 -44.24 16.38 -10.00
C VAL A 5 -43.37 17.62 -9.88
N ALA A 6 -44.02 18.77 -9.69
CA ALA A 6 -43.34 20.03 -9.45
C ALA A 6 -42.54 19.91 -8.15
N VAL A 7 -41.26 19.58 -8.29
CA VAL A 7 -40.29 19.60 -7.20
C VAL A 7 -40.14 21.07 -6.82
N THR A 8 -40.53 21.41 -5.59
CA THR A 8 -40.17 22.69 -4.97
C THR A 8 -38.66 22.81 -5.03
N ARG A 9 -38.21 23.75 -5.86
CA ARG A 9 -36.83 23.99 -6.20
C ARG A 9 -36.04 24.29 -4.92
N GLY A 10 -34.97 23.53 -4.66
CA GLY A 10 -33.88 24.00 -3.81
C GLY A 10 -33.38 25.36 -4.32
N PRO A 11 -32.71 26.19 -3.49
CA PRO A 11 -32.71 27.65 -3.58
C PRO A 11 -32.29 28.13 -4.96
N THR A 12 -33.27 28.30 -5.84
CA THR A 12 -33.13 28.85 -7.17
C THR A 12 -34.33 29.70 -7.47
N ARG A 13 -34.04 31.00 -7.68
CA ARG A 13 -34.88 32.06 -8.24
C ARG A 13 -35.97 32.72 -7.41
N VAL A 14 -36.25 32.31 -6.17
CA VAL A 14 -36.83 33.27 -5.22
C VAL A 14 -35.64 33.88 -4.50
N ALA A 15 -35.21 35.07 -4.91
CA ALA A 15 -34.23 35.83 -4.16
C ALA A 15 -34.68 35.88 -2.69
N PRO A 16 -33.99 35.22 -1.75
CA PRO A 16 -34.01 35.77 -0.41
C PRO A 16 -33.37 37.15 -0.57
N ARG A 17 -33.93 38.18 0.07
CA ARG A 17 -33.25 39.47 0.21
C ARG A 17 -31.75 39.24 0.38
N HIS A 18 -30.95 40.01 -0.35
CA HIS A 18 -29.50 39.95 -0.48
C HIS A 18 -28.69 39.96 0.85
N ASP A 19 -29.38 39.95 2.00
CA ASP A 19 -28.85 40.23 3.33
C ASP A 19 -29.01 39.06 4.33
N ALA A 20 -29.51 37.88 3.93
CA ALA A 20 -29.75 36.78 4.87
C ALA A 20 -28.55 35.79 4.96
N PRO A 21 -27.78 35.77 6.07
CA PRO A 21 -26.64 34.86 6.26
C PRO A 21 -27.05 33.39 6.49
N PHE A 22 -26.21 32.44 6.07
CA PHE A 22 -26.47 30.98 6.14
C PHE A 22 -25.67 30.28 7.25
N ALA A 23 -26.26 29.37 8.02
CA ALA A 23 -25.55 28.61 9.06
C ALA A 23 -24.88 27.34 8.52
N VAL A 24 -23.56 27.22 8.74
CA VAL A 24 -22.73 26.08 8.33
C VAL A 24 -22.27 25.30 9.56
N ARG A 25 -22.62 24.01 9.64
CA ARG A 25 -22.13 23.09 10.68
C ARG A 25 -21.23 22.02 10.07
N ARG A 26 -20.16 21.63 10.76
CA ARG A 26 -19.36 20.47 10.39
C ARG A 26 -19.89 19.23 11.10
N ASP A 27 -19.96 18.11 10.40
CA ASP A 27 -20.24 16.83 11.02
C ASP A 27 -19.00 16.40 11.82
N TYR A 28 -19.06 16.46 13.15
CA TYR A 28 -17.94 16.10 14.03
C TYR A 28 -17.45 14.66 13.80
N SER A 29 -18.37 13.74 13.48
CA SER A 29 -18.01 12.35 13.18
C SER A 29 -17.23 12.25 11.86
N GLY A 30 -17.66 12.99 10.84
CA GLY A 30 -16.94 13.12 9.57
C GLY A 30 -15.57 13.80 9.72
N VAL A 31 -15.48 14.84 10.56
CA VAL A 31 -14.21 15.51 10.87
C VAL A 31 -13.25 14.58 11.61
N ALA A 32 -13.72 13.80 12.58
CA ALA A 32 -12.89 12.82 13.29
C ALA A 32 -12.35 11.74 12.34
N ILE A 33 -13.22 11.19 11.47
CA ILE A 33 -12.81 10.20 10.47
C ILE A 33 -11.80 10.80 9.48
N HIS A 34 -12.04 12.01 8.99
CA HIS A 34 -11.12 12.70 8.10
C HIS A 34 -9.77 12.99 8.80
N GLY A 35 -9.80 13.38 10.06
CA GLY A 35 -8.60 13.53 10.90
C GLY A 35 -7.79 12.24 11.03
N LEU A 36 -8.47 11.10 11.26
CA LEU A 36 -7.81 9.79 11.31
C LEU A 36 -7.21 9.38 9.96
N LEU A 37 -7.92 9.63 8.86
CA LEU A 37 -7.40 9.35 7.51
C LEU A 37 -6.19 10.22 7.17
N LEU A 38 -6.23 11.49 7.56
CA LEU A 38 -5.13 12.42 7.40
C LEU A 38 -3.93 12.01 8.26
N LEU A 39 -4.17 11.60 9.52
CA LEU A 39 -3.12 11.08 10.40
C LEU A 39 -2.48 9.82 9.79
N ASN A 40 -3.29 8.90 9.25
CA ASN A 40 -2.78 7.71 8.58
C ASN A 40 -1.91 8.08 7.36
N LEU A 41 -2.33 9.07 6.57
CA LEU A 41 -1.56 9.58 5.43
C LEU A 41 -0.24 10.24 5.87
N LEU A 42 -0.28 11.06 6.92
CA LEU A 42 0.89 11.69 7.56
C LEU A 42 1.83 10.67 8.18
N ALA A 43 1.31 9.53 8.64
CA ALA A 43 2.06 8.44 9.22
C ALA A 43 2.63 7.46 8.19
N MET A 44 2.20 7.49 6.92
CA MET A 44 2.73 6.61 5.87
C MET A 44 4.25 6.65 5.75
N PRO A 45 4.92 7.82 5.76
CA PRO A 45 6.38 7.87 5.76
C PRO A 45 6.99 7.33 7.06
N MET A 46 6.30 7.50 8.19
CA MET A 46 6.78 7.02 9.48
C MET A 46 6.71 5.49 9.62
N LYS A 47 6.00 4.79 8.73
CA LYS A 47 5.94 3.32 8.72
C LYS A 47 7.29 2.66 8.54
N ALA A 48 8.25 3.31 7.87
CA ALA A 48 9.61 2.82 7.74
C ALA A 48 10.24 2.57 9.12
N TYR A 49 10.07 3.51 10.04
CA TYR A 49 10.63 3.46 11.40
C TYR A 49 9.92 2.48 12.34
N VAL A 50 8.90 1.76 11.85
CA VAL A 50 8.36 0.61 12.58
C VAL A 50 9.43 -0.48 12.70
N SER A 51 10.26 -0.68 11.68
CA SER A 51 11.36 -1.67 11.71
C SER A 51 12.75 -1.07 11.57
N GLU A 52 12.85 0.15 11.04
CA GLU A 52 14.11 0.86 10.87
C GLU A 52 14.46 1.73 12.08
N ALA A 53 15.76 1.98 12.27
CA ALA A 53 16.24 2.90 13.28
C ALA A 53 15.90 4.36 12.90
N PHE A 54 15.55 5.16 13.91
CA PHE A 54 15.41 6.61 13.74
C PHE A 54 16.78 7.27 13.49
N PRO A 55 16.83 8.45 12.84
CA PRO A 55 18.09 9.16 12.59
C PRO A 55 18.86 9.54 13.86
N TRP A 56 18.16 9.69 14.99
CA TRP A 56 18.72 9.99 16.30
C TRP A 56 18.87 8.75 17.20
N ALA A 57 18.62 7.55 16.68
CA ALA A 57 18.89 6.32 17.42
C ALA A 57 20.41 6.15 17.59
N PRO A 58 20.87 5.56 18.70
CA PRO A 58 22.28 5.22 18.85
C PRO A 58 22.70 4.29 17.71
N VAL A 59 23.80 4.65 17.04
CA VAL A 59 24.35 3.85 15.95
C VAL A 59 24.88 2.56 16.56
N ALA A 60 24.39 1.41 16.09
CA ALA A 60 24.97 0.12 16.45
C ALA A 60 26.47 0.11 16.07
N ASP A 61 27.29 -0.57 16.84
CA ASP A 61 28.74 -0.62 16.61
C ASP A 61 29.02 -0.93 15.13
N ALA A 62 29.90 -0.12 14.52
CA ALA A 62 30.25 -0.32 13.13
C ALA A 62 30.78 -1.75 12.96
N PRO A 63 30.30 -2.52 11.96
CA PRO A 63 30.74 -3.89 11.79
C PRO A 63 32.26 -3.91 11.57
N PRO A 64 32.96 -4.91 12.14
CA PRO A 64 34.41 -5.04 11.96
C PRO A 64 34.76 -5.12 10.47
N SER A 65 35.80 -4.40 10.05
CA SER A 65 36.33 -4.50 8.71
C SER A 65 37.26 -5.71 8.62
N PHE A 66 37.11 -6.48 7.55
CA PHE A 66 37.93 -7.67 7.30
C PHE A 66 38.83 -7.47 6.08
N PRO A 67 40.06 -8.00 6.11
CA PRO A 67 41.01 -7.84 4.99
C PRO A 67 40.59 -8.63 3.74
N ASN A 68 39.86 -9.73 3.91
CA ASN A 68 39.33 -10.55 2.81
C ASN A 68 38.09 -11.33 3.27
N TYR A 69 37.38 -11.94 2.31
CA TYR A 69 36.16 -12.71 2.58
C TYR A 69 36.40 -13.92 3.50
N SER A 70 37.53 -14.63 3.35
CA SER A 70 37.84 -15.80 4.19
C SER A 70 37.96 -15.42 5.68
N ALA A 71 38.63 -14.30 5.97
CA ALA A 71 38.74 -13.75 7.32
C ALA A 71 37.37 -13.35 7.87
N PHE A 72 36.54 -12.68 7.07
CA PHE A 72 35.15 -12.36 7.42
C PHE A 72 34.35 -13.62 7.76
N ASN A 73 34.33 -14.60 6.86
CA ASN A 73 33.56 -15.83 7.01
C ASN A 73 33.96 -16.58 8.28
N THR A 74 35.27 -16.80 8.47
CA THR A 74 35.78 -17.60 9.60
C THR A 74 35.54 -16.91 10.95
N SER A 75 35.85 -15.61 11.04
CA SER A 75 35.75 -14.87 12.31
C SER A 75 34.31 -14.55 12.70
N THR A 76 33.48 -14.14 11.75
CA THR A 76 32.06 -13.83 11.99
C THR A 76 31.30 -15.10 12.34
N LEU A 77 31.53 -16.19 11.62
CA LEU A 77 30.92 -17.48 11.93
C LEU A 77 31.32 -17.99 13.33
N ALA A 78 32.61 -17.93 13.67
CA ALA A 78 33.08 -18.36 14.98
C ALA A 78 32.48 -17.51 16.11
N LEU A 79 32.36 -16.19 15.89
CA LEU A 79 31.71 -15.28 16.83
C LEU A 79 30.23 -15.62 17.00
N ASP A 80 29.47 -15.75 15.90
CA ASP A 80 28.04 -16.05 15.93
C ASP A 80 27.77 -17.41 16.59
N MET A 81 28.56 -18.43 16.28
CA MET A 81 28.45 -19.76 16.91
C MET A 81 28.74 -19.73 18.40
N ALA A 82 29.70 -18.91 18.85
CA ALA A 82 30.03 -18.78 20.27
C ALA A 82 28.93 -18.03 21.06
N LEU A 83 28.24 -17.09 20.42
CA LEU A 83 27.20 -16.28 21.04
C LEU A 83 25.83 -16.96 21.04
N TYR A 84 25.51 -17.60 19.91
CA TYR A 84 24.18 -18.11 19.63
C TYR A 84 24.15 -19.63 19.73
N THR A 85 24.06 -20.13 20.98
CA THR A 85 23.98 -21.56 21.25
C THR A 85 22.54 -21.99 21.60
N PRO A 86 22.17 -23.28 21.46
CA PRO A 86 20.86 -23.77 21.86
C PRO A 86 20.51 -23.47 23.32
N ALA A 87 21.51 -23.46 24.22
CA ALA A 87 21.31 -23.25 25.65
C ALA A 87 21.21 -21.77 26.07
N THR A 88 21.90 -20.86 25.37
CA THR A 88 22.07 -19.47 25.82
C THR A 88 21.22 -18.45 25.07
N SER A 89 20.86 -18.72 23.81
CA SER A 89 20.37 -17.66 22.90
C SER A 89 18.86 -17.59 22.74
N LEU A 90 18.14 -18.70 22.93
CA LEU A 90 16.70 -18.79 22.74
C LEU A 90 16.07 -19.65 23.84
N PRO A 91 15.02 -19.17 24.54
CA PRO A 91 14.21 -20.02 25.40
C PRO A 91 13.75 -21.29 24.69
N GLU A 92 13.50 -22.35 25.45
CA GLU A 92 12.94 -23.58 24.93
C GLU A 92 11.65 -23.26 24.14
N GLY A 93 11.57 -23.68 22.87
CA GLY A 93 10.47 -23.35 21.96
C GLY A 93 10.54 -22.02 21.20
N ALA A 94 11.43 -21.07 21.53
CA ALA A 94 11.57 -19.84 20.74
C ALA A 94 12.28 -20.08 19.39
N THR A 95 11.68 -19.65 18.28
CA THR A 95 12.22 -19.84 16.92
C THR A 95 12.94 -18.60 16.37
N TYR A 96 12.94 -17.49 17.12
CA TYR A 96 13.50 -16.21 16.71
C TYR A 96 13.90 -15.33 17.91
N VAL A 97 15.04 -14.64 17.80
CA VAL A 97 15.53 -13.66 18.78
C VAL A 97 16.21 -12.48 18.07
N ILE A 98 16.19 -11.31 18.73
CA ILE A 98 16.89 -10.10 18.28
C ILE A 98 18.02 -9.79 19.25
N ASP A 99 19.26 -9.82 18.77
CA ASP A 99 20.41 -9.24 19.48
C ASP A 99 20.47 -7.74 19.14
N ALA A 100 19.83 -6.91 19.98
CA ALA A 100 19.79 -5.47 19.78
C ALA A 100 21.17 -4.80 19.87
N LYS A 101 22.13 -5.41 20.57
CA LYS A 101 23.48 -4.85 20.72
C LYS A 101 24.27 -4.95 19.42
N ARG A 102 24.12 -6.07 18.71
CA ARG A 102 24.79 -6.33 17.43
C ARG A 102 23.92 -6.05 16.21
N ASN A 103 22.66 -5.70 16.42
CA ASN A 103 21.64 -5.56 15.38
C ASN A 103 21.50 -6.86 14.57
N THR A 104 21.59 -8.02 15.22
CA THR A 104 21.55 -9.34 14.56
C THR A 104 20.23 -10.06 14.84
N HIS A 105 19.66 -10.63 13.78
CA HIS A 105 18.41 -11.39 13.82
C HIS A 105 18.71 -12.88 13.70
N VAL A 106 18.45 -13.63 14.76
CA VAL A 106 18.78 -15.05 14.81
C VAL A 106 17.49 -15.86 14.74
N PHE A 107 17.44 -16.76 13.77
CA PHE A 107 16.34 -17.69 13.55
C PHE A 107 16.85 -19.10 13.85
N ARG A 108 16.00 -19.89 14.52
CA ARG A 108 16.27 -21.28 14.86
C ARG A 108 15.23 -22.17 14.18
N HIS A 109 15.70 -23.19 13.47
CA HIS A 109 14.86 -24.19 12.85
C HIS A 109 15.35 -25.59 13.22
N VAL A 110 14.47 -26.40 13.79
CA VAL A 110 14.77 -27.79 14.15
C VAL A 110 14.39 -28.68 12.98
N ILE A 111 15.33 -29.48 12.52
CA ILE A 111 15.16 -30.42 11.43
C ILE A 111 15.16 -31.83 12.02
N HIS A 112 14.06 -32.55 11.80
CA HIS A 112 13.98 -33.98 12.08
C HIS A 112 14.00 -34.75 10.75
N ARG A 113 14.97 -35.65 10.59
CA ARG A 113 15.19 -36.42 9.38
C ARG A 113 15.00 -37.91 9.65
N SER A 114 13.96 -38.51 9.07
CA SER A 114 13.69 -39.95 9.21
C SER A 114 14.67 -40.83 8.43
N THR A 115 15.03 -40.42 7.22
CA THR A 115 15.94 -41.15 6.31
C THR A 115 16.86 -40.19 5.56
N PRO A 116 18.10 -40.58 5.21
CA PRO A 116 18.98 -39.73 4.39
C PRO A 116 18.36 -39.54 3.01
N LEU A 117 18.56 -38.35 2.43
CA LEU A 117 18.19 -38.13 1.04
C LEU A 117 19.05 -39.00 0.11
N ARG A 118 18.48 -39.39 -1.03
CA ARG A 118 19.16 -40.24 -2.03
C ARG A 118 19.71 -39.42 -3.19
N SER A 119 19.18 -38.23 -3.42
CA SER A 119 19.60 -37.36 -4.51
C SER A 119 19.64 -35.89 -4.10
N LEU A 120 20.55 -35.13 -4.70
CA LEU A 120 20.65 -33.68 -4.50
C LEU A 120 19.40 -32.95 -5.02
N ALA A 121 18.71 -33.52 -6.02
CA ALA A 121 17.51 -32.94 -6.62
C ALA A 121 16.33 -32.88 -5.63
N GLU A 122 16.26 -33.81 -4.68
CA GLU A 122 15.24 -33.85 -3.62
C GLU A 122 15.48 -32.78 -2.54
N CYS A 123 16.72 -32.31 -2.37
CA CYS A 123 17.09 -31.39 -1.29
C CYS A 123 16.21 -30.13 -1.23
N ASP A 124 16.00 -29.50 -2.39
CA ASP A 124 15.19 -28.29 -2.51
C ASP A 124 13.70 -28.53 -2.26
N ASP A 125 13.20 -29.73 -2.57
CA ASP A 125 11.76 -30.03 -2.52
C ASP A 125 11.32 -30.59 -1.17
N THR A 126 12.22 -31.27 -0.45
CA THR A 126 11.88 -31.97 0.80
C THR A 126 12.62 -31.48 2.04
N PHE A 127 13.85 -30.97 1.90
CA PHE A 127 14.70 -30.65 3.05
C PHE A 127 14.83 -29.14 3.31
N LEU A 128 15.05 -28.34 2.29
CA LEU A 128 15.24 -26.88 2.45
C LEU A 128 13.92 -26.12 2.63
N VAL A 129 12.81 -26.75 2.24
CA VAL A 129 11.47 -26.22 2.42
C VAL A 129 11.18 -25.99 3.90
N GLY A 130 10.65 -24.81 4.24
CA GLY A 130 10.30 -24.44 5.62
C GLY A 130 11.45 -23.84 6.44
N ILE A 131 12.71 -23.98 5.99
CA ILE A 131 13.85 -23.35 6.67
C ILE A 131 13.85 -21.82 6.38
N PRO A 132 13.87 -20.95 7.42
CA PRO A 132 14.01 -19.50 7.31
C PRO A 132 15.08 -19.03 6.32
N GLY A 133 14.68 -18.28 5.29
CA GLY A 133 15.61 -17.55 4.42
C GLY A 133 16.37 -18.36 3.38
N MET A 134 15.99 -19.62 3.11
CA MET A 134 16.69 -20.45 2.13
C MET A 134 16.60 -19.93 0.69
N PHE A 135 15.62 -19.10 0.37
CA PHE A 135 15.60 -18.42 -0.92
C PHE A 135 16.70 -17.36 -1.06
N PHE A 136 17.32 -16.89 0.03
CA PHE A 136 18.52 -16.04 0.02
C PHE A 136 19.83 -16.85 0.15
N ALA A 137 19.77 -18.17 0.26
CA ALA A 137 20.96 -18.99 0.43
C ALA A 137 21.78 -18.99 -0.86
N GLY A 138 23.05 -18.59 -0.76
CA GLY A 138 24.01 -18.73 -1.84
C GLY A 138 24.44 -20.20 -2.05
N PRO A 139 25.18 -20.48 -3.13
CA PRO A 139 25.57 -21.85 -3.50
C PRO A 139 26.31 -22.63 -2.40
N VAL A 140 27.12 -21.94 -1.58
CA VAL A 140 27.89 -22.57 -0.48
C VAL A 140 26.98 -23.03 0.66
N ILE A 141 26.05 -22.17 1.10
CA ILE A 141 25.08 -22.52 2.16
C ILE A 141 24.13 -23.60 1.66
N HIS A 142 23.67 -23.49 0.41
CA HIS A 142 22.84 -24.53 -0.22
C HIS A 142 23.53 -25.90 -0.19
N LYS A 143 24.76 -25.96 -0.68
CA LYS A 143 25.55 -27.20 -0.69
C LYS A 143 25.76 -27.75 0.72
N LEU A 144 26.12 -26.90 1.68
CA LEU A 144 26.31 -27.30 3.08
C LEU A 144 25.06 -28.01 3.66
N LEU A 145 23.88 -27.44 3.43
CA LEU A 145 22.63 -27.98 3.95
C LEU A 145 22.21 -29.25 3.20
N CYS A 146 22.43 -29.33 1.89
CA CYS A 146 22.17 -30.55 1.15
C CYS A 146 23.14 -31.69 1.48
N ASP A 147 24.42 -31.38 1.71
CA ASP A 147 25.38 -32.35 2.23
C ASP A 147 24.91 -32.90 3.59
N CYS A 148 24.25 -32.07 4.41
CA CYS A 148 23.61 -32.49 5.66
C CYS A 148 22.40 -33.39 5.47
N ALA A 149 21.55 -33.07 4.50
CA ALA A 149 20.40 -33.88 4.17
C ALA A 149 20.79 -35.29 3.67
N MET A 150 21.92 -35.38 2.96
CA MET A 150 22.46 -36.60 2.37
C MET A 150 23.35 -37.40 3.33
N ALA A 151 23.86 -36.77 4.40
CA ALA A 151 24.76 -37.42 5.33
C ALA A 151 24.08 -38.62 6.03
N PRO A 152 24.78 -39.76 6.20
CA PRO A 152 24.23 -40.91 6.92
C PRO A 152 23.96 -40.58 8.39
N ASN A 153 24.79 -39.71 8.96
CA ASN A 153 24.65 -39.20 10.32
C ASN A 153 24.85 -37.67 10.31
N MET A 154 23.84 -36.92 10.78
CA MET A 154 23.88 -35.45 10.79
C MET A 154 24.92 -34.90 11.77
N THR A 155 25.34 -35.69 12.77
CA THR A 155 26.39 -35.27 13.73
C THR A 155 27.74 -35.05 13.07
N ALA A 156 27.99 -35.63 11.89
CA ALA A 156 29.22 -35.41 11.12
C ALA A 156 29.39 -33.95 10.64
N LEU A 157 28.32 -33.16 10.63
CA LEU A 157 28.32 -31.75 10.22
C LEU A 157 28.07 -30.79 11.38
N HIS A 158 28.10 -31.30 12.62
CA HIS A 158 28.01 -30.47 13.80
C HIS A 158 29.09 -29.38 13.78
N GLY A 159 28.71 -28.13 14.00
CA GLY A 159 29.62 -26.99 14.02
C GLY A 159 30.09 -26.52 12.64
N ARG A 160 29.53 -27.06 11.54
CA ARG A 160 29.81 -26.53 10.20
C ARG A 160 28.83 -25.40 9.84
N GLY A 161 29.36 -24.39 9.18
CA GLY A 161 28.60 -23.21 8.76
C GLY A 161 29.32 -22.39 7.70
N SER A 162 28.65 -21.35 7.21
CA SER A 162 29.24 -20.35 6.32
C SER A 162 28.46 -19.05 6.39
N CYS A 163 29.17 -17.93 6.16
CA CYS A 163 28.59 -16.61 6.01
C CYS A 163 28.67 -16.12 4.56
N LEU A 164 27.74 -15.28 4.12
CA LEU A 164 27.79 -14.61 2.82
C LEU A 164 27.29 -13.16 2.91
N TYR A 165 27.72 -12.34 1.97
CA TYR A 165 27.22 -10.99 1.81
C TYR A 165 25.94 -10.94 0.98
N LEU A 166 24.97 -10.14 1.41
CA LEU A 166 23.80 -9.83 0.60
C LEU A 166 24.03 -8.48 -0.08
N THR A 167 24.10 -8.50 -1.41
CA THR A 167 24.39 -7.31 -2.23
C THR A 167 23.21 -6.97 -3.13
N MET A 168 23.09 -5.71 -3.51
CA MET A 168 22.16 -5.28 -4.57
C MET A 168 22.93 -4.29 -5.43
N THR A 169 23.19 -4.64 -6.70
CA THR A 169 24.01 -3.80 -7.61
C THR A 169 25.35 -3.42 -6.98
N SER A 170 26.06 -4.42 -6.44
CA SER A 170 27.35 -4.27 -5.73
C SER A 170 27.32 -3.51 -4.39
N LEU A 171 26.17 -2.94 -3.99
CA LEU A 171 26.03 -2.31 -2.69
C LEU A 171 25.71 -3.38 -1.63
N MET A 172 26.56 -3.49 -0.61
CA MET A 172 26.30 -4.38 0.53
C MET A 172 25.06 -3.90 1.30
N HIS A 173 24.11 -4.80 1.54
CA HIS A 173 22.87 -4.57 2.29
C HIS A 173 22.89 -5.27 3.66
N GLY A 174 23.76 -6.25 3.84
CA GLY A 174 23.95 -6.96 5.08
C GLY A 174 24.76 -8.23 4.85
N HIS A 175 24.81 -9.07 5.87
CA HIS A 175 25.35 -10.41 5.75
C HIS A 175 24.46 -11.42 6.46
N VAL A 176 24.58 -12.67 6.06
CA VAL A 176 23.91 -13.81 6.68
C VAL A 176 24.94 -14.89 7.00
N CYS A 177 24.81 -15.51 8.16
CA CYS A 177 25.57 -16.68 8.59
C CYS A 177 24.60 -17.83 8.88
N VAL A 178 24.92 -19.02 8.37
CA VAL A 178 24.15 -20.24 8.62
C VAL A 178 25.08 -21.31 9.17
N TRP A 179 24.67 -21.99 10.24
CA TRP A 179 25.41 -23.12 10.79
C TRP A 179 24.49 -24.19 11.36
N ILE A 180 25.06 -25.38 11.51
CA ILE A 180 24.36 -26.59 11.93
C ILE A 180 24.86 -26.99 13.31
N VAL A 181 23.93 -27.20 14.23
CA VAL A 181 24.18 -27.80 15.54
C VAL A 181 23.40 -29.12 15.57
N ALA A 182 24.10 -30.23 15.37
CA ALA A 182 23.47 -31.55 15.48
C ALA A 182 23.31 -31.91 16.96
N ASP A 183 22.11 -32.37 17.32
CA ASP A 183 21.78 -32.83 18.68
C ASP A 183 21.72 -34.37 18.73
N ALA A 184 21.19 -34.99 17.67
CA ALA A 184 21.12 -36.44 17.51
C ALA A 184 21.43 -36.86 16.06
N PRO A 185 21.61 -38.16 15.75
CA PRO A 185 21.94 -38.61 14.39
C PRO A 185 20.95 -38.22 13.29
N ASN A 186 19.69 -38.04 13.70
CA ASN A 186 18.54 -37.73 12.86
C ASN A 186 17.95 -36.35 13.18
N GLU A 187 18.57 -35.57 14.07
CA GLU A 187 18.05 -34.28 14.52
C GLU A 187 19.15 -33.23 14.54
N SER A 188 18.91 -32.14 13.82
CA SER A 188 19.83 -31.00 13.80
C SER A 188 19.08 -29.69 13.88
N ILE A 189 19.70 -28.72 14.53
CA ILE A 189 19.23 -27.36 14.61
C ILE A 189 20.02 -26.54 13.59
N VAL A 190 19.32 -25.89 12.67
CA VAL A 190 19.89 -24.90 11.75
C VAL A 190 19.65 -23.52 12.33
N PHE A 191 20.74 -22.79 12.51
CA PHE A 191 20.70 -21.38 12.86
C PHE A 191 20.90 -20.54 11.61
N TYR A 192 20.12 -19.47 11.51
CA TYR A 192 20.24 -18.46 10.47
C TYR A 192 20.35 -17.11 11.16
N ALA A 193 21.53 -16.49 11.12
CA ALA A 193 21.78 -15.17 11.65
C ALA A 193 21.85 -14.17 10.50
N TYR A 194 21.03 -13.11 10.55
CA TYR A 194 21.04 -12.03 9.58
C TYR A 194 21.34 -10.70 10.26
N THR A 195 22.35 -10.01 9.77
CA THR A 195 22.75 -8.69 10.25
C THR A 195 22.59 -7.69 9.10
N PRO A 196 21.55 -6.83 9.14
CA PRO A 196 21.37 -5.78 8.15
C PRO A 196 22.48 -4.72 8.29
N ARG A 197 22.76 -4.04 7.18
CA ARG A 197 23.74 -2.98 7.14
C ARG A 197 23.32 -1.81 8.03
N VAL A 198 24.26 -1.32 8.83
CA VAL A 198 24.09 -0.05 9.54
C VAL A 198 24.20 1.08 8.52
N LEU A 199 23.10 1.81 8.33
CA LEU A 199 23.06 2.98 7.45
C LEU A 199 23.75 4.18 8.13
N PRO A 200 24.56 4.97 7.40
CA PRO A 200 25.15 6.18 7.96
C PRO A 200 24.08 7.17 8.44
N SER A 201 24.33 7.87 9.55
CA SER A 201 23.38 8.85 10.11
C SER A 201 22.96 9.91 9.10
N ALA A 202 23.88 10.38 8.26
CA ALA A 202 23.58 11.34 7.19
C ALA A 202 22.54 10.80 6.19
N PHE A 203 22.60 9.51 5.85
CA PHE A 203 21.63 8.87 4.96
C PHE A 203 20.27 8.73 5.63
N LEU A 204 20.23 8.40 6.93
CA LEU A 204 18.98 8.36 7.71
C LEU A 204 18.32 9.74 7.81
N TRP A 205 19.11 10.81 8.02
CA TRP A 205 18.61 12.18 8.01
C TRP A 205 18.11 12.63 6.64
N PHE A 206 18.83 12.29 5.56
CA PHE A 206 18.37 12.54 4.19
C PHE A 206 17.03 11.86 3.92
N LYS A 207 16.91 10.57 4.27
CA LYS A 207 15.67 9.80 4.14
C LYS A 207 14.52 10.40 4.96
N PHE A 208 14.79 10.81 6.19
CA PHE A 208 13.80 11.46 7.06
C PHE A 208 13.33 12.82 6.49
N ALA A 209 14.25 13.67 6.02
CA ALA A 209 13.94 14.98 5.45
C ALA A 209 13.16 14.89 4.14
N TYR A 210 13.47 13.90 3.29
CA TYR A 210 12.77 13.62 2.03
C TYR A 210 11.27 13.33 2.23
N LEU A 211 10.90 12.77 3.38
CA LEU A 211 9.56 12.28 3.69
C LEU A 211 8.62 13.32 4.33
N LEU A 212 9.15 14.44 4.82
CA LEU A 212 8.43 15.51 5.51
C LEU A 212 7.57 16.48 4.63
N PRO A 213 7.93 16.84 3.38
CA PRO A 213 7.27 17.94 2.67
C PRO A 213 5.95 17.58 1.96
N VAL A 214 5.65 16.29 1.77
CA VAL A 214 4.54 15.85 0.91
C VAL A 214 3.14 16.13 1.48
N PRO A 215 2.84 15.86 2.77
CA PRO A 215 1.47 16.04 3.26
C PRO A 215 1.13 17.48 3.72
N LEU A 216 2.13 18.27 4.16
CA LEU A 216 1.93 19.62 4.72
C LEU A 216 1.58 20.69 3.66
N THR A 217 2.12 20.56 2.44
CA THR A 217 1.88 21.50 1.34
C THR A 217 0.49 21.35 0.72
N LEU A 218 -0.05 20.12 0.68
CA LEU A 218 -1.41 19.82 0.23
C LEU A 218 -2.49 20.37 1.19
N LEU A 219 -2.25 20.30 2.50
CA LEU A 219 -3.11 20.85 3.55
C LEU A 219 -3.18 22.39 3.52
N ARG A 220 -2.05 23.07 3.27
CA ARG A 220 -2.01 24.54 3.18
C ARG A 220 -2.71 25.09 1.93
N ARG A 221 -2.69 24.36 0.81
CA ARG A 221 -3.33 24.81 -0.45
C ARG A 221 -4.86 24.63 -0.48
N HIS A 222 -5.43 23.78 0.38
CA HIS A 222 -6.88 23.50 0.43
C HIS A 222 -7.50 23.74 1.83
N GLY A 223 -6.77 24.42 2.71
CA GLY A 223 -7.21 24.73 4.07
C GLY A 223 -8.14 25.93 4.11
N HIS A 224 -9.45 25.68 4.19
CA HIS A 224 -10.47 26.73 4.14
C HIS A 224 -10.60 27.57 5.43
N GLN A 225 -10.82 28.87 5.22
CA GLN A 225 -11.10 29.88 6.24
C GLN A 225 -12.40 29.58 6.99
N ARG A 226 -12.39 29.86 8.31
CA ARG A 226 -13.57 29.79 9.18
C ARG A 226 -14.42 31.05 8.97
N GLN A 227 -15.64 30.90 8.49
CA GLN A 227 -16.68 31.90 8.72
C GLN A 227 -17.71 31.34 9.71
N ARG A 228 -17.90 32.06 10.81
CA ARG A 228 -19.02 31.87 11.73
C ARG A 228 -20.19 32.68 11.18
N LEU A 229 -21.31 32.02 10.93
CA LEU A 229 -22.55 32.65 10.49
C LEU A 229 -23.68 32.29 11.47
N SER A 230 -24.59 33.25 11.68
CA SER A 230 -25.65 33.29 12.68
C SER A 230 -26.85 32.36 12.36
N PRO A 231 -27.77 32.11 13.31
CA PRO A 231 -28.72 31.00 13.22
C PRO A 231 -30.04 31.40 12.55
N HIS A 232 -30.33 30.87 11.35
CA HIS A 232 -31.64 30.96 10.66
C HIS A 232 -32.06 29.65 9.96
N THR A 233 -33.29 29.61 9.43
CA THR A 233 -34.14 28.51 8.93
C THR A 233 -33.48 27.40 8.09
N TRP A 234 -32.35 27.68 7.42
CA TRP A 234 -31.59 26.72 6.62
C TRP A 234 -30.23 26.43 7.26
N ARG A 235 -29.96 25.14 7.47
CA ARG A 235 -28.73 24.64 8.07
C ARG A 235 -28.01 23.70 7.11
N TYR A 236 -26.75 23.98 6.81
CA TYR A 236 -25.92 23.15 5.94
C TYR A 236 -24.92 22.35 6.75
N THR A 237 -24.83 21.04 6.49
CA THR A 237 -23.82 20.17 7.09
C THR A 237 -22.94 19.55 6.03
N ILE A 238 -21.63 19.81 6.08
CA ILE A 238 -20.66 19.20 5.17
C ILE A 238 -20.14 17.90 5.79
N VAL A 239 -20.19 16.83 4.99
CA VAL A 239 -19.51 15.56 5.24
C VAL A 239 -18.40 15.41 4.20
N TRP A 240 -17.16 15.51 4.68
CA TRP A 240 -15.97 15.41 3.83
C TRP A 240 -15.73 13.98 3.35
N GLY A 241 -15.20 13.88 2.13
CA GLY A 241 -14.69 12.64 1.57
C GLY A 241 -13.33 12.24 2.14
N ASP A 242 -12.86 11.08 1.69
CA ASP A 242 -11.53 10.55 1.94
C ASP A 242 -10.55 11.09 0.88
N PRO A 243 -9.54 11.88 1.25
CA PRO A 243 -8.59 12.47 0.32
C PRO A 243 -7.50 11.50 -0.14
N SER A 244 -7.45 10.26 0.36
CA SER A 244 -6.35 9.32 0.10
C SER A 244 -6.05 9.16 -1.39
N VAL A 245 -7.08 9.02 -2.22
CA VAL A 245 -6.94 8.85 -3.69
C VAL A 245 -6.18 10.01 -4.33
N LEU A 246 -6.28 11.24 -3.82
CA LEU A 246 -5.56 12.40 -4.36
C LEU A 246 -4.05 12.23 -4.28
N VAL A 247 -3.58 11.61 -3.19
CA VAL A 247 -2.16 11.32 -3.00
C VAL A 247 -1.76 10.08 -3.81
N LEU A 248 -2.59 9.04 -3.80
CA LEU A 248 -2.33 7.79 -4.51
C LEU A 248 -2.35 7.94 -6.03
N ALA A 249 -3.10 8.91 -6.56
CA ALA A 249 -3.16 9.18 -7.99
C ALA A 249 -2.01 10.07 -8.50
N ASN A 250 -1.14 10.55 -7.61
CA ASN A 250 0.04 11.31 -8.00
C ASN A 250 1.23 10.35 -8.28
N PRO A 251 1.70 10.25 -9.54
CA PRO A 251 2.75 9.30 -9.91
C PRO A 251 4.09 9.59 -9.20
N TYR A 252 4.43 10.85 -8.98
CA TYR A 252 5.69 11.23 -8.33
C TYR A 252 5.73 10.80 -6.87
N ILE A 253 4.60 10.93 -6.16
CA ILE A 253 4.50 10.47 -4.78
C ILE A 253 4.62 8.95 -4.72
N CYS A 254 3.94 8.23 -5.62
CA CYS A 254 4.00 6.77 -5.66
C CYS A 254 5.42 6.24 -5.97
N ILE A 255 6.09 6.84 -6.96
CA ILE A 255 7.47 6.51 -7.31
C ILE A 255 8.41 6.84 -6.15
N GLY A 256 8.22 7.99 -5.50
CA GLY A 256 9.01 8.37 -4.32
C GLY A 256 8.92 7.36 -3.18
N PHE A 257 7.72 6.93 -2.82
CA PHE A 257 7.53 5.88 -1.81
C PHE A 257 8.01 4.50 -2.26
N LEU A 258 7.96 4.20 -3.56
CA LEU A 258 8.53 2.97 -4.10
C LEU A 258 10.06 2.99 -3.96
N ILE A 259 10.73 4.09 -4.32
CA ILE A 259 12.18 4.26 -4.14
C ILE A 259 12.53 4.15 -2.65
N ASP A 260 11.77 4.79 -1.77
CA ASP A 260 11.93 4.70 -0.32
C ASP A 260 11.84 3.24 0.21
N ALA A 261 10.95 2.42 -0.36
CA ALA A 261 10.88 0.99 -0.04
C ALA A 261 12.12 0.21 -0.55
N TRP A 262 12.61 0.54 -1.75
CA TRP A 262 13.80 -0.06 -2.35
C TRP A 262 15.10 0.28 -1.61
N LEU A 263 15.22 1.51 -1.12
CA LEU A 263 16.34 1.95 -0.28
C LEU A 263 16.40 1.22 1.08
N SER A 264 15.40 0.39 1.38
CA SER A 264 15.35 -0.44 2.60
C SER A 264 14.95 -1.88 2.30
N ALA A 265 15.46 -2.39 1.17
CA ALA A 265 15.26 -3.77 0.73
C ALA A 265 15.79 -4.79 1.76
N ASP A 266 16.83 -4.44 2.50
CA ASP A 266 17.41 -5.23 3.60
C ASP A 266 16.38 -5.49 4.71
N MET A 267 15.73 -4.43 5.17
CA MET A 267 14.69 -4.48 6.18
C MET A 267 13.38 -5.08 5.65
N ALA A 268 13.11 -4.95 4.35
CA ALA A 268 12.00 -5.63 3.70
C ALA A 268 12.20 -7.16 3.65
N GLY A 269 13.40 -7.61 3.25
CA GLY A 269 13.76 -9.03 3.29
C GLY A 269 13.65 -9.61 4.70
N LEU A 270 14.14 -8.88 5.70
CA LEU A 270 14.00 -9.26 7.10
C LEU A 270 12.54 -9.28 7.58
N ALA A 271 11.72 -8.31 7.16
CA ALA A 271 10.28 -8.31 7.47
C ALA A 271 9.60 -9.57 6.90
N VAL A 272 9.96 -9.99 5.69
CA VAL A 272 9.49 -11.26 5.10
C VAL A 272 9.91 -12.45 5.96
N LEU A 273 11.18 -12.53 6.41
CA LEU A 273 11.63 -13.61 7.30
C LEU A 273 10.87 -13.65 8.63
N ARG A 274 10.54 -12.49 9.18
CA ARG A 274 9.76 -12.36 10.42
C ARG A 274 8.29 -12.74 10.26
N LEU A 275 7.71 -12.66 9.05
CA LEU A 275 6.31 -13.07 8.83
C LEU A 275 6.08 -14.56 9.09
N TYR A 276 7.13 -15.39 9.05
CA TYR A 276 7.04 -16.81 9.35
C TYR A 276 6.99 -17.12 10.84
N GLN A 277 7.31 -16.15 11.69
CA GLN A 277 7.27 -16.28 13.14
C GLN A 277 5.83 -16.10 13.65
N THR A 278 4.96 -17.05 13.32
CA THR A 278 3.52 -17.00 13.64
C THR A 278 3.21 -17.12 15.13
N SER A 279 4.17 -17.62 15.93
CA SER A 279 4.09 -17.68 17.39
C SER A 279 4.05 -16.28 18.03
N ASP A 280 4.82 -15.32 17.48
CA ASP A 280 4.82 -13.93 17.93
C ASP A 280 3.89 -13.07 17.06
N ARG A 281 2.63 -12.95 17.51
CA ARG A 281 1.60 -12.16 16.83
C ARG A 281 1.96 -10.67 16.72
N TRP A 282 2.74 -10.14 17.65
CA TRP A 282 3.14 -8.74 17.62
C TRP A 282 4.21 -8.50 16.56
N LEU A 283 5.21 -9.38 16.50
CA LEU A 283 6.22 -9.38 15.44
C LEU A 283 5.58 -9.55 14.06
N LEU A 284 4.63 -10.47 13.93
CA LEU A 284 3.87 -10.69 12.71
C LEU A 284 3.14 -9.41 12.26
N LEU A 285 2.44 -8.73 13.18
CA LEU A 285 1.74 -7.48 12.89
C LEU A 285 2.72 -6.37 12.49
N ARG A 286 3.82 -6.21 13.23
CA ARG A 286 4.87 -5.22 12.97
C ARG A 286 5.49 -5.41 11.58
N SER A 287 5.83 -6.64 11.22
CA SER A 287 6.37 -7.01 9.91
C SER A 287 5.35 -6.81 8.79
N SER A 288 4.09 -7.16 9.03
CA SER A 288 3.00 -6.93 8.06
C SER A 288 2.79 -5.44 7.77
N LEU A 289 2.81 -4.61 8.82
CA LEU A 289 2.72 -3.15 8.68
C LEU A 289 3.90 -2.58 7.91
N TYR A 290 5.13 -3.06 8.18
CA TYR A 290 6.32 -2.65 7.44
C TYR A 290 6.23 -3.04 5.95
N LEU A 291 5.87 -4.30 5.67
CA LEU A 291 5.76 -4.81 4.30
C LEU A 291 4.63 -4.14 3.50
N SER A 292 3.66 -3.51 4.17
CA SER A 292 2.62 -2.72 3.48
C SER A 292 3.19 -1.61 2.57
N ARG A 293 4.46 -1.21 2.74
CA ARG A 293 5.16 -0.26 1.86
C ARG A 293 5.31 -0.76 0.42
N VAL A 294 5.31 -2.08 0.17
CA VAL A 294 5.42 -2.61 -1.21
C VAL A 294 4.19 -2.31 -2.06
N VAL A 295 3.06 -1.94 -1.44
CA VAL A 295 1.82 -1.56 -2.16
C VAL A 295 2.01 -0.35 -3.08
N TRP A 296 3.01 0.49 -2.81
CA TRP A 296 3.32 1.63 -3.67
C TRP A 296 3.75 1.21 -5.08
N ALA A 297 4.27 0.00 -5.27
CA ALA A 297 4.52 -0.57 -6.59
C ALA A 297 3.21 -0.72 -7.39
N ALA A 298 2.13 -1.19 -6.74
CA ALA A 298 0.82 -1.29 -7.36
C ALA A 298 0.25 0.08 -7.73
N TYR A 299 0.35 1.07 -6.84
CA TYR A 299 -0.14 2.43 -7.13
C TYR A 299 0.66 3.11 -8.24
N ALA A 300 1.98 2.98 -8.26
CA ALA A 300 2.83 3.49 -9.33
C ALA A 300 2.44 2.86 -10.68
N ALA A 301 2.20 1.55 -10.72
CA ALA A 301 1.77 0.85 -11.93
C ALA A 301 0.35 1.24 -12.37
N LEU A 302 -0.58 1.49 -11.45
CA LEU A 302 -1.91 2.02 -11.76
C LEU A 302 -1.83 3.43 -12.35
N CYS A 303 -0.93 4.28 -11.85
CA CYS A 303 -0.67 5.60 -12.42
C CYS A 303 -0.04 5.51 -13.83
N ALA A 304 0.94 4.63 -14.02
CA ALA A 304 1.56 4.40 -15.33
C ALA A 304 0.54 3.86 -16.34
N THR A 305 -0.29 2.91 -15.91
CA THR A 305 -1.39 2.35 -16.73
C THR A 305 -2.40 3.43 -17.10
N ASN A 306 -2.76 4.33 -16.17
CA ASN A 306 -3.64 5.46 -16.49
C ASN A 306 -3.06 6.34 -17.60
N ALA A 307 -1.77 6.71 -17.48
CA ALA A 307 -1.08 7.51 -18.48
C ALA A 307 -1.04 6.80 -19.84
N ALA A 308 -0.77 5.50 -19.85
CA ALA A 308 -0.73 4.68 -21.05
C ALA A 308 -2.11 4.56 -21.72
N LEU A 309 -3.16 4.27 -20.95
CA LEU A 309 -4.54 4.18 -21.46
C LEU A 309 -5.02 5.51 -22.04
N LYS A 310 -4.68 6.64 -21.40
CA LYS A 310 -4.98 7.99 -21.90
C LYS A 310 -4.22 8.30 -23.18
N ARG A 311 -2.93 7.97 -23.24
CA ARG A 311 -2.09 8.17 -24.43
C ARG A 311 -2.62 7.38 -25.64
N TRP A 312 -3.14 6.17 -25.41
CA TRP A 312 -3.69 5.32 -26.47
C TRP A 312 -5.21 5.40 -26.65
N LYS A 313 -5.91 6.30 -25.93
CA LYS A 313 -7.37 6.44 -25.97
C LYS A 313 -8.13 5.12 -25.72
N ARG A 314 -7.58 4.26 -24.86
CA ARG A 314 -8.10 2.92 -24.50
C ARG A 314 -8.66 2.87 -23.09
N GLU A 315 -9.16 3.99 -22.56
CA GLU A 315 -9.64 4.12 -21.19
C GLU A 315 -10.79 3.16 -20.84
N HIS A 316 -11.56 2.74 -21.83
CA HIS A 316 -12.65 1.78 -21.66
C HIS A 316 -12.17 0.34 -21.34
N LEU A 317 -10.89 0.01 -21.56
CA LEU A 317 -10.37 -1.33 -21.30
C LEU A 317 -10.13 -1.60 -19.81
N PHE A 318 -10.22 -0.59 -18.94
CA PHE A 318 -9.91 -0.74 -17.53
C PHE A 318 -11.07 -0.28 -16.64
N SER A 319 -11.47 -1.12 -15.70
CA SER A 319 -12.43 -0.75 -14.66
C SER A 319 -11.71 -0.10 -13.48
N PRO A 320 -12.15 1.06 -12.98
CA PRO A 320 -11.53 1.71 -11.83
C PRO A 320 -11.52 0.79 -10.62
N LEU A 321 -10.39 0.79 -9.91
CA LEU A 321 -10.16 -0.01 -8.72
C LEU A 321 -10.24 0.87 -7.47
N ASP A 322 -10.99 0.39 -6.46
CA ASP A 322 -10.94 0.99 -5.13
C ASP A 322 -9.54 0.76 -4.53
N PRO A 323 -8.82 1.81 -4.09
CA PRO A 323 -7.50 1.63 -3.49
C PRO A 323 -7.48 0.64 -2.33
N THR A 324 -8.57 0.57 -1.55
CA THR A 324 -8.71 -0.39 -0.45
C THR A 324 -8.67 -1.83 -0.96
N VAL A 325 -9.36 -2.10 -2.08
CA VAL A 325 -9.33 -3.41 -2.74
C VAL A 325 -7.94 -3.69 -3.30
N ALA A 326 -7.27 -2.69 -3.87
CA ALA A 326 -5.88 -2.83 -4.32
C ALA A 326 -4.95 -3.25 -3.17
N VAL A 327 -5.04 -2.60 -2.01
CA VAL A 327 -4.27 -3.01 -0.82
C VAL A 327 -4.58 -4.45 -0.42
N ILE A 328 -5.86 -4.82 -0.32
CA ILE A 328 -6.24 -6.18 0.08
C ILE A 328 -5.66 -7.23 -0.88
N LEU A 329 -5.81 -7.00 -2.20
CA LEU A 329 -5.29 -7.90 -3.22
C LEU A 329 -3.77 -8.04 -3.13
N VAL A 330 -3.05 -6.93 -2.98
CA VAL A 330 -1.59 -6.95 -2.83
C VAL A 330 -1.16 -7.64 -1.53
N THR A 331 -1.84 -7.38 -0.41
CA THR A 331 -1.54 -8.04 0.86
C THR A 331 -1.71 -9.55 0.77
N VAL A 332 -2.85 -10.02 0.24
CA VAL A 332 -3.09 -11.46 0.04
C VAL A 332 -2.03 -12.05 -0.89
N PHE A 333 -1.71 -11.38 -2.00
CA PHE A 333 -0.68 -11.82 -2.93
C PHE A 333 0.69 -11.93 -2.26
N CYS A 334 1.18 -10.87 -1.60
CA CYS A 334 2.48 -10.83 -0.96
C CYS A 334 2.62 -11.91 0.13
N VAL A 335 1.62 -12.06 0.99
CA VAL A 335 1.65 -13.11 2.04
C VAL A 335 1.67 -14.50 1.40
N SER A 336 0.83 -14.74 0.39
CA SER A 336 0.75 -16.04 -0.29
C SER A 336 2.05 -16.38 -1.00
N ILE A 337 2.60 -15.46 -1.80
CA ILE A 337 3.81 -15.72 -2.57
C ILE A 337 5.04 -15.86 -1.66
N SER A 338 5.13 -15.11 -0.56
CA SER A 338 6.18 -15.29 0.44
C SER A 338 6.07 -16.69 1.05
N TRP A 339 4.88 -17.08 1.53
CA TRP A 339 4.66 -18.41 2.07
C TRP A 339 5.02 -19.52 1.07
N LEU A 340 4.58 -19.39 -0.19
CA LEU A 340 4.91 -20.33 -1.26
C LEU A 340 6.42 -20.39 -1.53
N SER A 341 7.11 -19.23 -1.59
CA SER A 341 8.57 -19.16 -1.85
C SER A 341 9.43 -19.88 -0.82
N GLN A 342 8.88 -20.19 0.35
CA GLN A 342 9.59 -20.90 1.39
C GLN A 342 9.06 -22.32 1.62
N ASN A 343 7.76 -22.54 1.43
CA ASN A 343 7.10 -23.81 1.77
C ASN A 343 6.81 -24.70 0.55
N VAL A 344 7.16 -24.25 -0.66
CA VAL A 344 6.96 -25.03 -1.88
C VAL A 344 8.25 -25.03 -2.71
N GLY A 345 8.82 -26.23 -2.95
CA GLY A 345 10.12 -26.41 -3.61
C GLY A 345 10.24 -25.71 -4.97
N VAL A 346 9.20 -25.76 -5.81
CA VAL A 346 9.19 -25.07 -7.12
C VAL A 346 9.37 -23.56 -6.99
N PHE A 347 8.69 -22.92 -6.02
CA PHE A 347 8.81 -21.48 -5.81
C PHE A 347 10.15 -21.11 -5.17
N LEU A 348 10.66 -21.94 -4.25
CA LEU A 348 11.99 -21.79 -3.67
C LEU A 348 13.07 -21.83 -4.77
N LYS A 349 13.04 -22.85 -5.63
CA LYS A 349 13.94 -22.99 -6.80
C LYS A 349 13.85 -21.79 -7.72
N THR A 350 12.64 -21.33 -8.02
CA THR A 350 12.42 -20.17 -8.89
C THR A 350 13.02 -18.89 -8.32
N MET A 351 12.80 -18.62 -7.03
CA MET A 351 13.36 -17.43 -6.38
C MET A 351 14.87 -17.48 -6.30
N ARG A 352 15.43 -18.64 -5.92
CA ARG A 352 16.87 -18.84 -5.91
C ARG A 352 17.49 -18.64 -7.29
N TYR A 353 16.91 -19.22 -8.33
CA TYR A 353 17.36 -19.03 -9.71
C TYR A 353 17.39 -17.55 -10.11
N LEU A 354 16.38 -16.77 -9.71
CA LEU A 354 16.36 -15.33 -9.95
C LEU A 354 17.50 -14.59 -9.24
N TYR A 355 17.89 -15.00 -8.04
CA TYR A 355 19.03 -14.41 -7.33
C TYR A 355 20.39 -14.86 -7.89
N GLU A 356 20.48 -16.10 -8.40
CA GLU A 356 21.69 -16.60 -9.06
C GLU A 356 21.95 -15.87 -10.39
N LEU A 357 20.90 -15.51 -11.15
CA LEU A 357 21.01 -14.78 -12.42
C LEU A 357 21.75 -13.45 -12.30
N ALA A 358 21.67 -12.80 -11.14
CA ALA A 358 22.33 -11.53 -10.85
C ALA A 358 23.84 -11.67 -10.54
N GLY A 359 24.39 -12.88 -10.59
CA GLY A 359 25.81 -13.16 -10.33
C GLY A 359 26.09 -13.55 -8.89
N SER A 360 25.30 -14.44 -8.30
CA SER A 360 25.62 -15.00 -6.99
C SER A 360 26.96 -15.74 -7.07
N THR A 361 27.92 -15.33 -6.25
CA THR A 361 29.19 -16.03 -6.06
C THR A 361 29.09 -16.93 -4.82
N GLY A 362 30.15 -17.67 -4.51
CA GLY A 362 30.24 -18.35 -3.22
C GLY A 362 30.32 -17.38 -2.03
N GLU A 363 30.67 -16.10 -2.29
CA GLU A 363 30.94 -15.08 -1.27
C GLU A 363 29.78 -14.11 -1.07
N SER A 364 28.97 -13.92 -2.11
CA SER A 364 27.86 -12.97 -2.13
C SER A 364 26.66 -13.48 -2.93
N THR A 365 25.47 -13.07 -2.51
CA THR A 365 24.22 -13.28 -3.25
C THR A 365 23.62 -11.93 -3.59
N ASP A 366 23.43 -11.68 -4.89
CA ASP A 366 22.81 -10.44 -5.35
C ASP A 366 21.28 -10.58 -5.37
N ILE A 367 20.61 -9.71 -4.59
CA ILE A 367 19.16 -9.76 -4.40
C ILE A 367 18.39 -8.92 -5.44
N PHE A 368 19.07 -8.16 -6.30
CA PHE A 368 18.44 -7.17 -7.18
C PHE A 368 17.40 -7.77 -8.12
N VAL A 369 17.74 -8.86 -8.81
CA VAL A 369 16.86 -9.47 -9.81
C VAL A 369 15.63 -10.08 -9.15
N GLY A 370 15.80 -10.84 -8.05
CA GLY A 370 14.65 -11.42 -7.35
C GLY A 370 13.76 -10.34 -6.68
N CYS A 371 14.34 -9.30 -6.09
CA CYS A 371 13.58 -8.15 -5.57
C CYS A 371 12.84 -7.40 -6.69
N SER A 372 13.46 -7.27 -7.87
CA SER A 372 12.84 -6.66 -9.05
C SER A 372 11.66 -7.49 -9.53
N ALA A 373 11.85 -8.80 -9.70
CA ALA A 373 10.80 -9.73 -10.13
C ALA A 373 9.61 -9.72 -9.14
N PHE A 374 9.88 -9.76 -7.84
CA PHE A 374 8.85 -9.66 -6.81
C PHE A 374 8.09 -8.32 -6.89
N THR A 375 8.80 -7.21 -7.00
CA THR A 375 8.20 -5.87 -7.13
C THR A 375 7.36 -5.73 -8.39
N LEU A 376 7.81 -6.30 -9.51
CA LEU A 376 7.09 -6.29 -10.79
C LEU A 376 5.88 -7.23 -10.78
N ALA A 377 5.88 -8.28 -9.97
CA ALA A 377 4.76 -9.19 -9.82
C ALA A 377 3.59 -8.57 -9.03
N ILE A 378 3.90 -7.75 -8.01
CA ILE A 378 2.89 -7.04 -7.18
C ILE A 378 1.79 -6.35 -7.99
N PRO A 379 2.09 -5.48 -8.98
CA PRO A 379 1.06 -4.77 -9.74
C PRO A 379 0.23 -5.68 -10.66
N LEU A 380 0.70 -6.89 -11.01
CA LEU A 380 -0.03 -7.77 -11.93
C LEU A 380 -1.41 -8.15 -11.39
N VAL A 381 -1.56 -8.31 -10.07
CA VAL A 381 -2.83 -8.69 -9.44
C VAL A 381 -3.88 -7.58 -9.53
N PRO A 382 -3.65 -6.34 -9.02
CA PRO A 382 -4.63 -5.26 -9.14
C PRO A 382 -4.88 -4.83 -10.58
N LEU A 383 -3.87 -4.86 -11.46
CA LEU A 383 -4.05 -4.56 -12.88
C LEU A 383 -4.90 -5.63 -13.57
N GLY A 384 -4.55 -6.90 -13.38
CA GLY A 384 -5.31 -8.04 -13.90
C GLY A 384 -6.76 -7.99 -13.46
N HIS A 385 -7.02 -7.72 -12.17
CA HIS A 385 -8.38 -7.52 -11.66
C HIS A 385 -9.10 -6.36 -12.38
N GLY A 386 -8.44 -5.21 -12.59
CA GLY A 386 -9.03 -4.07 -13.29
C GLY A 386 -9.39 -4.34 -14.75
N PHE A 387 -8.52 -5.04 -15.48
CA PHE A 387 -8.76 -5.46 -16.87
C PHE A 387 -9.84 -6.54 -16.97
N LEU A 388 -9.73 -7.61 -16.19
CA LEU A 388 -10.71 -8.71 -16.17
C LEU A 388 -12.10 -8.22 -15.80
N ARG A 389 -12.20 -7.32 -14.82
CA ARG A 389 -13.48 -6.72 -14.44
C ARG A 389 -14.09 -5.89 -15.56
N SER A 390 -13.27 -5.22 -16.37
CA SER A 390 -13.77 -4.47 -17.53
C SER A 390 -14.35 -5.40 -18.59
N LEU A 391 -13.71 -6.55 -18.84
CA LEU A 391 -14.19 -7.57 -19.76
C LEU A 391 -15.51 -8.23 -19.29
N ALA A 392 -15.63 -8.45 -17.98
CA ALA A 392 -16.81 -9.04 -17.36
C ALA A 392 -17.94 -8.03 -17.08
N ALA A 393 -17.72 -6.73 -17.30
CA ALA A 393 -18.68 -5.70 -16.96
C ALA A 393 -19.87 -5.71 -17.92
N THR A 394 -20.88 -6.50 -17.60
CA THR A 394 -22.22 -6.36 -18.18
C THR A 394 -23.02 -5.35 -17.36
N ASN A 395 -23.28 -4.19 -17.98
CA ASN A 395 -24.41 -3.31 -17.74
C ASN A 395 -24.30 -2.06 -16.85
N SER A 396 -25.14 -1.12 -17.30
CA SER A 396 -25.41 0.23 -16.86
C SER A 396 -25.98 0.28 -15.45
N VAL A 397 -25.25 0.96 -14.56
CA VAL A 397 -25.84 1.46 -13.31
C VAL A 397 -26.73 2.65 -13.66
N GLY A 398 -28.00 2.59 -13.25
CA GLY A 398 -28.96 3.67 -13.49
C GLY A 398 -28.51 5.00 -12.84
N PRO A 399 -28.78 6.16 -13.47
CA PRO A 399 -28.25 7.46 -13.06
C PRO A 399 -28.65 7.90 -11.64
N SER A 400 -29.78 7.42 -11.11
CA SER A 400 -30.25 7.72 -9.75
C SER A 400 -29.42 7.04 -8.65
N SER A 401 -28.60 6.04 -8.97
CA SER A 401 -27.76 5.37 -7.98
C SER A 401 -26.53 6.20 -7.59
N TYR A 402 -26.08 7.14 -8.43
CA TYR A 402 -24.82 7.86 -8.22
C TYR A 402 -24.89 8.93 -7.13
N SER A 403 -26.06 9.53 -6.89
CA SER A 403 -26.26 10.53 -5.83
C SER A 403 -26.36 9.91 -4.42
N SER A 404 -26.59 8.60 -4.33
CA SER A 404 -26.79 7.91 -3.06
C SER A 404 -25.52 7.82 -2.22
N PHE A 405 -25.68 8.00 -0.91
CA PHE A 405 -24.64 7.71 0.10
C PHE A 405 -24.18 6.24 0.10
N ARG A 406 -24.97 5.33 -0.50
CA ARG A 406 -24.62 3.90 -0.63
C ARG A 406 -23.61 3.66 -1.75
N TYR A 407 -23.50 4.58 -2.71
CA TYR A 407 -22.58 4.50 -3.83
C TYR A 407 -21.20 5.07 -3.47
N LYS A 408 -20.57 4.46 -2.46
CA LYS A 408 -19.20 4.76 -2.00
C LYS A 408 -18.28 3.55 -2.12
N ASN A 409 -16.98 3.80 -2.01
CA ASN A 409 -15.91 2.80 -1.90
C ASN A 409 -16.12 1.88 -0.68
N LEU A 410 -15.53 0.68 -0.73
CA LEU A 410 -15.68 -0.39 0.27
C LEU A 410 -15.43 0.13 1.69
N LYS A 411 -14.32 0.85 1.88
CA LYS A 411 -13.97 1.50 3.15
C LYS A 411 -15.10 2.38 3.66
N ASN A 412 -15.58 3.32 2.84
CA ASN A 412 -16.64 4.23 3.25
C ASN A 412 -17.98 3.53 3.51
N ARG A 413 -18.27 2.42 2.82
CA ARG A 413 -19.46 1.59 3.12
C ARG A 413 -19.36 0.97 4.49
N VAL A 414 -18.21 0.37 4.82
CA VAL A 414 -17.96 -0.24 6.14
C VAL A 414 -18.10 0.81 7.25
N TRP A 415 -17.47 1.98 7.08
CA TRP A 415 -17.56 3.06 8.06
C TRP A 415 -18.99 3.57 8.21
N SER A 416 -19.71 3.73 7.10
CA SER A 416 -21.12 4.15 7.15
C SER A 416 -22.01 3.14 7.86
N ARG A 417 -21.71 1.83 7.78
CA ARG A 417 -22.42 0.80 8.54
C ARG A 417 -22.11 0.91 10.03
N MET A 418 -20.83 1.07 10.40
CA MET A 418 -20.42 1.24 11.79
C MET A 418 -21.04 2.49 12.42
N THR A 419 -21.04 3.63 11.72
CA THR A 419 -21.61 4.87 12.25
C THR A 419 -23.14 4.91 12.23
N ARG A 420 -23.81 4.15 11.35
CA ARG A 420 -25.28 3.98 11.39
C ARG A 420 -25.78 3.29 12.64
N CYS A 421 -24.97 2.39 13.23
CA CYS A 421 -25.29 1.83 14.54
C CYS A 421 -25.36 2.92 15.63
N TRP A 422 -24.74 4.08 15.41
CA TRP A 422 -24.67 5.20 16.35
C TRP A 422 -25.46 6.44 15.90
N GLN A 423 -25.89 6.52 14.65
CA GLN A 423 -26.64 7.66 14.11
C GLN A 423 -27.75 7.18 13.16
N ARG A 424 -29.01 7.28 13.59
CA ARG A 424 -30.17 7.24 12.69
C ARG A 424 -30.16 8.52 11.86
N ARG A 425 -29.56 8.48 10.66
CA ARG A 425 -29.58 9.62 9.74
C ARG A 425 -30.93 9.64 9.01
N PRO A 426 -31.67 10.77 9.02
CA PRO A 426 -32.92 10.90 8.27
C PRO A 426 -32.65 10.72 6.77
N GLU A 427 -33.60 10.11 6.06
CA GLU A 427 -33.53 10.00 4.60
C GLU A 427 -33.84 11.36 3.96
N PRO A 428 -33.03 11.83 3.00
CA PRO A 428 -33.29 13.09 2.31
C PRO A 428 -34.52 12.97 1.41
N ARG A 429 -35.30 14.05 1.28
CA ARG A 429 -36.38 14.10 0.29
C ARG A 429 -35.85 14.06 -1.14
N VAL A 430 -34.70 14.69 -1.38
CA VAL A 430 -34.06 14.74 -2.71
C VAL A 430 -32.54 14.50 -2.58
N ALA A 431 -31.99 13.62 -3.43
CA ALA A 431 -30.55 13.38 -3.53
C ALA A 431 -30.05 13.73 -4.94
N LEU A 432 -29.22 14.76 -5.04
CA LEU A 432 -28.67 15.28 -6.30
C LEU A 432 -27.16 15.07 -6.37
N GLY A 433 -26.60 15.05 -7.58
CA GLY A 433 -25.16 15.00 -7.82
C GLY A 433 -24.62 13.61 -8.15
N GLY A 434 -23.29 13.49 -8.23
CA GLY A 434 -22.62 12.26 -8.68
C GLY A 434 -22.68 12.01 -10.20
N THR A 435 -23.21 12.96 -10.99
CA THR A 435 -23.32 12.85 -12.46
C THR A 435 -21.97 12.63 -13.15
N MET A 436 -20.90 13.14 -12.56
CA MET A 436 -19.53 12.88 -13.00
C MET A 436 -19.18 11.39 -13.09
N HIS A 437 -19.74 10.55 -12.21
CA HIS A 437 -19.45 9.11 -12.19
C HIS A 437 -20.11 8.34 -13.32
N ALA A 438 -21.19 8.89 -13.89
CA ALA A 438 -21.88 8.38 -15.06
C ALA A 438 -21.17 8.74 -16.38
N LEU A 439 -20.17 9.63 -16.35
CA LEU A 439 -19.42 9.99 -17.53
C LEU A 439 -18.59 8.83 -18.06
N ARG A 440 -18.40 8.83 -19.39
CA ARG A 440 -17.48 7.91 -20.07
C ARG A 440 -16.06 8.03 -19.47
N PRO A 441 -15.29 6.92 -19.38
CA PRO A 441 -13.94 6.91 -18.81
C PRO A 441 -13.00 8.01 -19.34
N ARG A 442 -13.16 8.38 -20.62
CA ARG A 442 -12.38 9.44 -21.27
C ARG A 442 -12.40 10.79 -20.55
N PHE A 443 -13.48 11.11 -19.84
CA PHE A 443 -13.69 12.38 -19.12
C PHE A 443 -13.20 12.34 -17.67
N LYS A 444 -12.65 11.22 -17.19
CA LYS A 444 -12.10 11.11 -15.83
C LYS A 444 -10.59 11.34 -15.90
N THR A 445 -10.03 12.18 -15.02
CA THR A 445 -8.58 12.44 -15.00
C THR A 445 -7.77 11.17 -14.74
N CYS A 446 -8.29 10.30 -13.86
CA CYS A 446 -7.72 8.99 -13.58
C CYS A 446 -8.79 7.92 -13.73
N VAL A 447 -8.49 6.91 -14.55
CA VAL A 447 -9.39 5.82 -14.94
C VAL A 447 -9.12 4.55 -14.14
N THR A 448 -7.88 4.39 -13.67
CA THR A 448 -7.44 3.17 -12.99
C THR A 448 -7.82 3.12 -11.52
N MET A 449 -8.03 4.29 -10.88
CA MET A 449 -8.43 4.38 -9.48
C MET A 449 -9.84 4.94 -9.34
N ASP A 450 -10.55 4.48 -8.32
CA ASP A 450 -11.88 4.95 -7.96
C ASP A 450 -11.81 6.21 -7.08
N TRP A 451 -12.31 7.34 -7.59
CA TRP A 451 -12.35 8.64 -6.91
C TRP A 451 -13.62 8.91 -6.10
N HIS A 452 -14.56 7.96 -6.05
CA HIS A 452 -15.87 8.19 -5.45
C HIS A 452 -15.78 8.46 -3.94
N ALA A 453 -14.67 8.05 -3.31
CA ALA A 453 -14.39 8.34 -1.92
C ALA A 453 -14.03 9.81 -1.65
N THR A 454 -13.52 10.56 -2.64
CA THR A 454 -13.11 11.97 -2.47
C THR A 454 -14.30 12.93 -2.41
N ASP A 455 -15.48 12.50 -2.87
CA ASP A 455 -16.65 13.35 -2.95
C ASP A 455 -17.13 13.80 -1.57
N CYS A 456 -17.53 15.07 -1.51
CA CYS A 456 -18.14 15.67 -0.35
C CYS A 456 -19.66 15.62 -0.46
N PHE A 457 -20.34 15.51 0.68
CA PHE A 457 -21.80 15.58 0.75
C PHE A 457 -22.21 16.82 1.52
N VAL A 458 -23.05 17.64 0.90
CA VAL A 458 -23.68 18.80 1.52
C VAL A 458 -25.11 18.40 1.88
N LEU A 459 -25.38 18.35 3.17
CA LEU A 459 -26.70 18.04 3.73
C LEU A 459 -27.42 19.36 4.01
N CYS A 460 -28.50 19.63 3.29
CA CYS A 460 -29.30 20.84 3.41
C CYS A 460 -30.52 20.55 4.28
N TYR A 461 -30.55 21.14 5.47
CA TYR A 461 -31.69 21.06 6.38
C TYR A 461 -32.52 22.33 6.28
N CYS A 462 -33.84 22.17 6.22
CA CYS A 462 -34.82 23.25 6.32
C CYS A 462 -35.70 22.95 7.53
N ASN A 463 -35.78 23.88 8.49
CA ASN A 463 -36.51 23.65 9.75
C ASN A 463 -36.09 22.36 10.47
N ASP A 464 -34.78 22.08 10.49
CA ASP A 464 -34.17 20.86 11.03
C ASP A 464 -34.58 19.51 10.39
N VAL A 465 -35.37 19.54 9.32
CA VAL A 465 -35.64 18.37 8.48
C VAL A 465 -34.66 18.32 7.33
N LEU A 466 -34.05 17.15 7.08
CA LEU A 466 -33.16 16.97 5.93
C LEU A 466 -33.97 17.03 4.64
N ASP A 467 -33.85 18.13 3.92
CA ASP A 467 -34.59 18.36 2.68
C ASP A 467 -33.81 17.78 1.49
N THR A 468 -32.61 18.28 1.27
CA THR A 468 -31.80 17.96 0.08
C THR A 468 -30.40 17.49 0.46
N THR A 469 -29.89 16.48 -0.23
CA THR A 469 -28.48 16.07 -0.17
C THR A 469 -27.81 16.30 -1.52
N LEU A 470 -26.72 17.07 -1.53
CA LEU A 470 -25.91 17.31 -2.72
C LEU A 470 -24.61 16.53 -2.61
N ARG A 471 -24.31 15.67 -3.59
CA ARG A 471 -23.01 15.02 -3.75
C ARG A 471 -22.15 15.84 -4.70
N VAL A 472 -21.04 16.37 -4.18
CA VAL A 472 -20.12 17.26 -4.91
C VAL A 472 -18.77 16.55 -5.09
N GLY A 473 -18.31 16.48 -6.33
CA GLY A 473 -16.99 15.94 -6.68
C GLY A 473 -15.99 17.05 -6.96
N LEU A 474 -14.70 16.70 -6.96
CA LEU A 474 -13.63 17.64 -7.29
C LEU A 474 -13.58 17.93 -8.78
N LEU A 475 -13.53 19.21 -9.15
CA LEU A 475 -13.41 19.60 -10.56
C LEU A 475 -12.13 19.06 -11.21
N ASN A 476 -11.02 18.97 -10.45
CA ASN A 476 -9.75 18.41 -10.92
C ASN A 476 -9.81 16.92 -11.30
N ALA A 477 -10.83 16.20 -10.84
CA ALA A 477 -11.03 14.81 -11.23
C ALA A 477 -11.65 14.68 -12.64
N LEU A 478 -12.08 15.81 -13.24
CA LEU A 478 -12.70 15.89 -14.56
C LEU A 478 -11.65 16.29 -15.61
N ASP A 479 -11.49 15.45 -16.62
CA ASP A 479 -10.70 15.74 -17.81
C ASP A 479 -11.61 16.42 -18.86
N ARG A 480 -11.46 17.74 -18.99
CA ARG A 480 -12.31 18.58 -19.86
C ARG A 480 -11.96 18.46 -21.33
N ARG A 481 -10.76 17.94 -21.66
CA ARG A 481 -10.23 17.81 -23.02
C ARG A 481 -10.43 19.06 -23.87
N GLU A 482 -10.03 20.21 -23.36
CA GLU A 482 -10.25 21.51 -24.02
C GLU A 482 -9.61 21.58 -25.43
N SER A 483 -8.64 20.70 -25.73
CA SER A 483 -7.98 20.58 -27.03
C SER A 483 -8.67 19.63 -28.02
N ASP A 484 -9.71 18.88 -27.63
CA ASP A 484 -10.41 17.91 -28.49
C ASP A 484 -11.77 18.46 -28.94
N PRO A 485 -11.90 18.99 -30.18
CA PRO A 485 -13.11 19.69 -30.63
C PRO A 485 -14.35 18.79 -30.72
N GLU A 486 -14.19 17.47 -30.92
CA GLU A 486 -15.32 16.54 -31.08
C GLU A 486 -15.78 15.91 -29.75
N GLY A 487 -15.05 16.17 -28.65
CA GLY A 487 -15.25 15.44 -27.41
C GLY A 487 -14.94 16.23 -26.14
N SER A 488 -14.83 17.56 -26.21
CA SER A 488 -14.60 18.41 -25.04
C SER A 488 -15.86 18.66 -24.22
N ILE A 489 -15.67 18.97 -22.94
CA ILE A 489 -16.74 19.46 -22.08
C ILE A 489 -16.78 20.98 -22.22
N THR A 490 -17.81 21.49 -22.90
CA THR A 490 -17.92 22.92 -23.20
C THR A 490 -18.34 23.72 -21.97
N THR A 491 -17.80 24.93 -21.82
CA THR A 491 -18.27 25.85 -20.77
C THR A 491 -19.59 26.47 -21.21
N SER A 492 -20.64 26.37 -20.40
CA SER A 492 -21.92 27.02 -20.68
C SER A 492 -21.88 28.49 -20.29
N CYS A 493 -22.41 29.37 -21.14
CA CYS A 493 -22.65 30.78 -20.78
C CYS A 493 -23.79 30.94 -19.77
N ALA A 494 -24.67 29.95 -19.64
CA ALA A 494 -25.72 29.95 -18.65
C ALA A 494 -25.13 29.59 -17.28
N PRO A 495 -25.37 30.40 -16.23
CA PRO A 495 -24.89 30.10 -14.92
C PRO A 495 -25.54 28.82 -14.38
N SER A 496 -24.82 28.13 -13.51
CA SER A 496 -25.32 26.99 -12.75
C SER A 496 -26.54 27.42 -11.95
N GLU A 497 -27.51 26.52 -11.89
CA GLU A 497 -28.64 26.66 -10.97
C GLU A 497 -28.16 26.59 -9.51
N TYR A 498 -27.04 25.94 -9.24
CA TYR A 498 -26.53 25.77 -7.89
C TYR A 498 -25.33 26.70 -7.66
N GLY A 499 -25.02 26.98 -6.39
CA GLY A 499 -23.77 27.67 -6.01
C GLY A 499 -22.48 26.85 -6.27
N VAL A 500 -22.58 25.77 -7.05
CA VAL A 500 -21.48 24.89 -7.44
C VAL A 500 -21.50 24.68 -8.94
N PHE A 501 -20.40 24.22 -9.52
CA PHE A 501 -20.37 23.82 -10.92
C PHE A 501 -21.41 22.74 -11.21
N GLN A 502 -22.19 22.93 -12.28
CA GLN A 502 -23.20 21.97 -12.71
C GLN A 502 -22.79 21.38 -14.05
N LEU A 503 -22.61 20.06 -14.05
CA LEU A 503 -22.41 19.27 -15.26
C LEU A 503 -23.77 18.88 -15.84
N ARG A 504 -24.05 19.32 -17.06
CA ARG A 504 -25.29 19.01 -17.80
C ARG A 504 -24.97 18.07 -18.97
N CYS A 505 -25.78 17.03 -19.13
CA CYS A 505 -25.80 16.27 -20.38
C CYS A 505 -26.66 17.03 -21.38
N LEU A 506 -26.09 17.36 -22.53
CA LEU A 506 -26.83 18.01 -23.61
C LEU A 506 -27.71 16.98 -24.34
N PRO A 507 -28.71 17.43 -25.12
CA PRO A 507 -29.58 16.52 -25.87
C PRO A 507 -28.82 15.65 -26.89
N ILE A 508 -27.66 16.12 -27.34
CA ILE A 508 -26.79 15.40 -28.28
C ILE A 508 -26.00 14.33 -27.49
N PRO A 509 -26.12 13.04 -27.83
CA PRO A 509 -25.47 11.96 -27.11
C PRO A 509 -23.96 12.16 -26.94
N GLY A 510 -23.48 12.12 -25.70
CA GLY A 510 -22.05 12.19 -25.39
C GLY A 510 -21.45 13.59 -25.38
N THR A 511 -22.26 14.63 -25.56
CA THR A 511 -21.86 16.02 -25.34
C THR A 511 -22.30 16.50 -23.95
N HIS A 512 -21.40 17.21 -23.28
CA HIS A 512 -21.59 17.66 -21.91
C HIS A 512 -21.20 19.13 -21.80
N SER A 513 -21.95 19.90 -21.01
CA SER A 513 -21.62 21.28 -20.71
C SER A 513 -21.41 21.49 -19.20
N LEU A 514 -20.47 22.36 -18.86
CA LEU A 514 -20.15 22.75 -17.49
C LEU A 514 -20.60 24.20 -17.27
N SER A 515 -21.59 24.39 -16.42
CA SER A 515 -22.05 25.73 -16.01
C SER A 515 -21.35 26.16 -14.73
N ALA A 516 -20.73 27.34 -14.74
CA ALA A 516 -20.14 27.97 -13.56
C ALA A 516 -21.23 28.63 -12.69
N PRO A 517 -21.08 28.68 -11.36
CA PRO A 517 -22.05 29.34 -10.51
C PRO A 517 -22.10 30.86 -10.76
N ALA A 518 -23.29 31.45 -10.70
CA ALA A 518 -23.49 32.90 -10.92
C ALA A 518 -22.74 33.76 -9.90
N THR A 519 -22.63 33.26 -8.67
CA THR A 519 -21.83 33.84 -7.60
C THR A 519 -20.90 32.76 -7.06
N PRO A 520 -19.64 33.09 -6.73
CA PRO A 520 -18.77 32.15 -6.04
C PRO A 520 -19.46 31.76 -4.73
N SER A 521 -19.70 30.47 -4.52
CA SER A 521 -20.33 30.08 -3.26
C SER A 521 -19.38 30.32 -2.10
N ALA A 522 -19.95 30.49 -0.91
CA ALA A 522 -19.23 30.38 0.35
C ALA A 522 -18.53 29.01 0.54
N TRP A 523 -18.71 28.09 -0.42
CA TRP A 523 -18.25 26.72 -0.46
C TRP A 523 -17.33 26.46 -1.66
N CYS A 524 -16.65 27.48 -2.22
CA CYS A 524 -15.59 27.25 -3.18
C CYS A 524 -14.53 26.34 -2.54
N LEU A 525 -14.69 25.03 -2.73
CA LEU A 525 -13.95 23.92 -2.14
C LEU A 525 -12.66 23.65 -2.88
#